data_AF-A0A165NPB2-F1
#
_entry.id   AF-A0A165NPB2-F1
#
_cell.length_a   1.000
_cell.length_b   1.000
_cell.length_c   1.000
_cell.angle_alpha   90.00
_cell.angle_beta   90.00
_cell.angle_gamma   90.00
#
_symmetry.space_group_name_H-M   'P 1'
#
loop_
_entity.id
_entity.type
_entity.pdbx_description
1 polymer ?
#
loop_
_entity_poly.entity_id
_entity_poly.type
_entity_poly.pdbx_seq_one_letter_code
_entity_poly.pdbx_strand_id
1 'polypeptide(L)' 'PRPPNAWILYRSDKLRELTARRDPSAPKRLQADISKEIADLWKAEDPEVRHEYERIADIKKQEHAAAYPGYKFQP' A
#
# COMPACT_ATOMS: atom_id res chain seq x y z
N PRO A 1 -14.40 4.09 5.92
CA PRO A 1 -13.17 4.09 5.07
C PRO A 1 -13.05 2.71 4.39
N ARG A 2 -12.30 2.55 3.30
CA ARG A 2 -12.11 1.20 2.71
C ARG A 2 -10.97 0.46 3.43
N PRO A 3 -11.09 -0.86 3.71
CA PRO A 3 -9.93 -1.62 4.15
C PRO A 3 -8.86 -1.61 3.03
N PRO A 4 -7.58 -1.39 3.37
CA PRO A 4 -6.51 -1.39 2.38
C PRO A 4 -6.25 -2.81 1.87
N ASN A 5 -6.04 -2.97 0.56
CA ASN A 5 -5.56 -4.22 -0.01
C ASN A 5 -4.02 -4.31 0.06
N ALA A 6 -3.46 -5.46 -0.35
CA ALA A 6 -2.02 -5.74 -0.30
C ALA A 6 -1.19 -4.65 -1.01
N TRP A 7 -1.62 -4.24 -2.21
CA TRP A 7 -0.96 -3.20 -2.98
C TRP A 7 -0.95 -1.84 -2.27
N ILE A 8 -2.07 -1.43 -1.66
CA ILE A 8 -2.15 -0.16 -0.92
C ILE A 8 -1.21 -0.17 0.27
N LEU A 9 -1.11 -1.30 0.99
CA LEU A 9 -0.17 -1.46 2.10
C LEU A 9 1.28 -1.36 1.64
N TYR A 10 1.65 -2.15 0.62
CA TYR A 10 2.97 -2.14 0.03
C TYR A 10 3.37 -0.74 -0.46
N ARG A 11 2.47 -0.08 -1.21
CA ARG A 11 2.72 1.26 -1.74
C ARG A 11 2.91 2.29 -0.63
N SER A 12 2.11 2.22 0.44
CA SER A 12 2.27 3.12 1.58
C SER A 12 3.62 2.94 2.27
N ASP A 13 4.11 1.71 2.39
CA ASP A 13 5.41 1.42 2.99
C ASP A 13 6.57 1.89 2.11
N LYS A 14 6.54 1.53 0.81
CA LYS A 14 7.58 1.98 -0.15
C LYS A 14 7.60 3.49 -0.32
N LEU A 15 6.45 4.15 -0.33
CA LEU A 15 6.39 5.62 -0.36
C LEU A 15 7.04 6.23 0.88
N ARG A 16 6.83 5.65 2.07
CA ARG A 16 7.47 6.09 3.32
C ARG A 16 8.98 5.91 3.25
N GLU A 17 9.45 4.75 2.79
CA GLU A 17 10.89 4.47 2.59
C GLU A 17 11.54 5.48 1.63
N LEU A 18 10.92 5.71 0.47
CA LEU A 18 11.41 6.65 -0.53
C LEU A 18 11.42 8.10 -0.03
N THR A 19 10.40 8.49 0.73
CA THR A 19 10.31 9.83 1.33
C THR A 19 11.35 10.02 2.42
N ALA A 20 11.60 8.99 3.25
CA ALA A 20 12.59 9.05 4.33
C ALA A 20 14.02 9.15 3.81
N ARG A 21 14.31 8.59 2.62
CA ARG A 21 15.62 8.65 1.96
C ARG A 21 15.80 9.89 1.08
N ARG A 22 14.75 10.71 0.92
CA ARG A 22 14.75 11.84 0.01
C ARG A 22 15.49 13.02 0.62
N ASP A 23 16.37 13.62 -0.16
CA ASP A 23 16.98 14.91 0.17
C ASP A 23 15.88 15.99 0.28
N PRO A 24 15.76 16.70 1.43
CA PRO A 24 14.80 17.77 1.61
C PRO A 24 14.90 18.90 0.57
N SER A 25 16.10 19.13 0.02
CA SER A 25 16.39 20.15 -0.98
C SER A 25 16.03 19.74 -2.41
N ALA A 26 15.81 18.44 -2.66
CA ALA A 26 15.43 17.96 -3.98
C ALA A 26 14.03 18.49 -4.40
N PRO A 27 13.74 18.61 -5.70
CA PRO A 27 12.40 18.95 -6.19
C PRO A 27 11.36 17.90 -5.83
N LYS A 28 10.10 18.30 -5.58
CA LYS A 28 9.01 17.36 -5.30
C LYS A 28 8.77 16.47 -6.51
N ARG A 29 8.84 15.15 -6.32
CA ARG A 29 8.46 14.17 -7.35
C ARG A 29 6.93 14.07 -7.40
N LEU A 30 6.38 13.87 -8.59
CA LEU A 30 4.95 13.63 -8.75
C LEU A 30 4.58 12.28 -8.16
N GLN A 31 3.47 12.25 -7.41
CA GLN A 31 2.96 11.02 -6.81
C GLN A 31 2.62 9.95 -7.86
N ALA A 32 2.23 10.37 -9.07
CA ALA A 32 1.96 9.46 -10.19
C ALA A 32 3.23 8.70 -10.61
N ASP A 33 4.37 9.39 -10.70
CA ASP A 33 5.63 8.78 -11.12
C ASP A 33 6.16 7.81 -10.06
N ILE A 34 6.09 8.20 -8.78
CA ILE A 34 6.44 7.30 -7.68
C ILE A 34 5.54 6.07 -7.67
N SER A 35 4.24 6.25 -7.96
CA SER A 35 3.30 5.11 -7.97
C SER A 35 3.58 4.15 -9.13
N LYS A 36 4.04 4.65 -10.28
CA LYS A 36 4.49 3.80 -11.40
C LYS A 36 5.73 3.00 -11.03
N GLU A 37 6.74 3.66 -10.45
CA GLU A 37 7.97 3.02 -9.98
C GLU A 37 7.66 1.89 -8.96
N ILE A 38 6.85 2.19 -7.94
CA ILE A 38 6.45 1.19 -6.95
C ILE A 38 5.62 0.06 -7.58
N ALA A 39 4.82 0.34 -8.61
CA ALA A 39 4.04 -0.70 -9.28
C ALA A 39 4.94 -1.68 -10.02
N ASP A 40 6.04 -1.21 -10.59
CA ASP A 40 7.04 -2.07 -11.21
C ASP A 40 7.85 -2.84 -10.15
N LEU A 41 8.17 -2.22 -9.02
CA LEU A 41 8.77 -2.92 -7.87
C LEU A 41 7.86 -4.05 -7.38
N TRP A 42 6.55 -3.81 -7.21
CA TRP A 42 5.61 -4.84 -6.78
C TRP A 42 5.51 -6.02 -7.76
N LYS A 43 5.56 -5.76 -9.06
CA LYS A 43 5.57 -6.83 -10.07
C LYS A 43 6.84 -7.69 -9.99
N ALA A 44 7.97 -7.08 -9.65
CA ALA A 44 9.27 -7.72 -9.53
C ALA A 44 9.55 -8.28 -8.12
N GLU A 45 8.70 -7.98 -7.15
CA GLU A 45 8.88 -8.34 -5.75
C GLU A 45 8.74 -9.85 -5.53
N ASP A 46 9.48 -10.34 -4.53
CA ASP A 46 9.44 -11.74 -4.14
C ASP A 46 7.99 -12.19 -3.86
N PRO A 47 7.56 -13.35 -4.40
CA PRO A 47 6.26 -13.94 -4.07
C PRO A 47 5.97 -14.00 -2.57
N GLU A 48 6.95 -14.33 -1.73
CA GLU A 48 6.79 -14.42 -0.27
C GLU A 48 6.45 -13.07 0.35
N VAL A 49 7.10 -12.00 -0.10
CA VAL A 49 6.81 -10.63 0.36
C VAL A 49 5.39 -10.24 -0.07
N ARG A 50 5.00 -10.54 -1.31
CA ARG A 50 3.63 -10.28 -1.78
C ARG A 50 2.59 -11.02 -0.95
N HIS A 51 2.83 -12.29 -0.64
CA HIS A 51 1.96 -13.09 0.22
C HIS A 51 1.86 -12.55 1.64
N GLU A 52 2.94 -12.02 2.20
CA GLU A 52 2.88 -11.37 3.52
C GLU A 52 1.97 -10.14 3.49
N TYR A 53 2.06 -9.31 2.45
CA TYR A 53 1.16 -8.17 2.28
C TYR A 53 -0.30 -8.57 2.05
N GLU A 54 -0.55 -9.69 1.35
CA GLU A 54 -1.88 -10.29 1.21
C GLU A 54 -2.43 -10.74 2.57
N ARG A 55 -1.62 -11.44 3.36
CA ARG A 55 -1.98 -11.87 4.72
C ARG A 55 -2.33 -10.69 5.62
N ILE A 56 -1.54 -9.62 5.60
CA ILE A 56 -1.81 -8.39 6.36
C ILE A 56 -3.08 -7.71 5.87
N ALA A 57 -3.32 -7.68 4.56
CA ALA A 57 -4.54 -7.11 3.98
C ALA A 57 -5.79 -7.88 4.41
N ASP A 58 -5.72 -9.22 4.45
CA ASP A 58 -6.81 -10.07 4.92
C ASP A 58 -7.12 -9.84 6.39
N ILE A 59 -6.09 -9.72 7.23
CA ILE A 59 -6.27 -9.37 8.66
C ILE A 59 -6.98 -8.02 8.78
N LYS A 60 -6.51 -6.99 8.07
CA LYS A 60 -7.13 -5.65 8.11
C LYS A 60 -8.56 -5.65 7.57
N LYS A 61 -8.85 -6.49 6.58
CA LYS A 61 -10.21 -6.68 6.06
C LYS A 61 -11.12 -7.32 7.11
N GLN A 62 -10.63 -8.32 7.84
CA GLN A 62 -11.37 -8.95 8.94
C GLN A 62 -11.58 -7.99 10.11
N GLU A 63 -10.54 -7.27 10.54
CA GLU A 63 -10.63 -6.23 11.56
C GLU A 63 -11.64 -5.15 11.18
N HIS A 64 -11.61 -4.70 9.91
CA HIS A 64 -12.59 -3.74 9.40
C HIS A 64 -14.00 -4.32 9.39
N ALA A 65 -14.19 -5.57 9.00
CA ALA A 65 -15.51 -6.20 9.02
C ALA A 65 -16.08 -6.31 10.44
N ALA A 66 -15.22 -6.62 11.42
CA ALA A 66 -15.61 -6.66 12.83
C ALA A 66 -15.90 -5.27 13.40
N ALA A 67 -15.09 -4.26 13.06
CA ALA A 67 -15.25 -2.88 13.53
C ALA A 67 -16.44 -2.15 12.86
N TYR A 68 -16.79 -2.54 11.63
CA TYR A 68 -17.88 -1.93 10.87
C TYR A 68 -18.90 -2.99 10.43
N PRO A 69 -19.68 -3.54 11.37
CA PRO A 69 -20.74 -4.48 11.04
C PRO A 69 -21.76 -3.80 10.11
N GLY A 70 -22.09 -4.45 9.00
CA GLY A 70 -22.99 -3.89 7.98
C GLY A 70 -22.32 -2.94 6.97
N TYR A 71 -20.99 -2.79 7.00
CA TYR A 71 -20.28 -2.02 5.99
C TYR A 71 -20.49 -2.62 4.59
N LYS A 72 -21.02 -1.79 3.69
CA LYS A 72 -21.16 -2.10 2.26
C LYS A 72 -20.50 -0.99 1.46
N PHE A 73 -19.62 -1.35 0.54
CA PHE A 73 -19.00 -0.38 -0.36
C PHE A 73 -20.07 0.24 -1.28
N GLN A 74 -20.18 1.57 -1.24
CA GLN A 74 -20.98 2.36 -2.18
C GLN A 74 -20.00 3.22 -3.01
N PRO A 75 -19.86 2.93 -4.32
CA PRO A 75 -18.95 3.64 -5.21
C PRO A 75 -19.41 5.06 -5.52
#